data_AF-A0A9D4Y014-F1
#
_entry.id   AF-A0A9D4Y014-F1
#
_cell.length_a   1.000
_cell.length_b   1.000
_cell.length_c   1.000
_cell.angle_alpha   90.00
_cell.angle_beta   90.00
_cell.angle_gamma   90.00
#
_symmetry.space_group_name_H-M   'P 1'
#
loop_
_entity.id
_entity.type
_entity.pdbx_description
1 polymer ?
#
loop_
_entity_poly.entity_id
_entity_poly.type
_entity_poly.pdbx_seq_one_letter_code
_entity_poly.pdbx_strand_id
1 'polypeptide(L)'
;MALEIVVKAAVGAPTILGDCPFSQRVLLTLEEKKIAYNTHLIDVSNKPQWYSKINFALSPEGKVPVVKFDGKWVPNSDVIVGILEEKYHEPSFVTPPQFSSLYGP
;
A
#
# COMPACT_ATOMS: atom_id res chain seq x y z
N MET A 1 14.24 10.66 -0.74
CA MET A 1 13.09 11.03 0.12
C MET A 1 12.35 9.75 0.47
N ALA A 2 11.91 9.60 1.71
CA ALA A 2 11.13 8.42 2.13
C ALA A 2 9.75 8.44 1.45
N LEU A 3 9.25 7.26 1.06
CA LEU A 3 7.88 7.13 0.55
C LEU A 3 6.88 7.39 1.69
N GLU A 4 5.67 7.82 1.35
CA GLU A 4 4.56 7.91 2.32
C GLU A 4 3.53 6.83 2.01
N ILE A 5 3.12 6.06 3.01
CA ILE A 5 2.08 5.03 2.87
C ILE A 5 0.97 5.26 3.88
N VAL A 6 -0.28 5.12 3.43
CA VAL A 6 -1.47 5.11 4.29
C VAL A 6 -1.97 3.68 4.41
N VAL A 7 -2.13 3.20 5.65
CA VAL A 7 -2.57 1.83 5.96
C VAL A 7 -3.65 1.82 7.03
N LYS A 8 -4.39 0.71 7.10
CA LYS A 8 -5.46 0.53 8.10
C LYS A 8 -4.87 0.52 9.52
N ALA A 9 -5.45 1.31 10.42
CA ALA A 9 -5.24 1.20 11.87
C ALA A 9 -6.16 0.13 12.48
N ALA A 10 -5.75 -0.42 13.62
CA ALA A 10 -6.57 -1.38 14.35
C ALA A 10 -7.88 -0.74 14.86
N VAL A 11 -8.96 -1.51 14.83
CA VAL A 11 -10.27 -1.05 15.30
C VAL A 11 -10.20 -0.78 16.80
N GLY A 12 -10.54 0.45 17.22
CA GLY A 12 -10.46 0.88 18.62
C GLY A 12 -9.04 1.22 19.11
N ALA A 13 -8.01 1.08 18.27
CA ALA A 13 -6.62 1.40 18.60
C ALA A 13 -5.93 2.11 17.42
N PRO A 14 -6.19 3.41 17.20
CA PRO A 14 -5.77 4.14 16.00
C PRO A 14 -4.26 4.32 15.84
N THR A 15 -3.48 4.06 16.89
CA THR A 15 -2.01 4.11 16.89
C THR A 15 -1.36 2.75 16.62
N ILE A 16 -2.15 1.70 16.46
CA ILE A 16 -1.68 0.33 16.21
C ILE A 16 -2.02 -0.04 14.76
N LEU A 17 -1.10 -0.73 14.09
CA LEU A 17 -1.32 -1.30 12.76
C LEU A 17 -2.52 -2.27 12.77
N GLY A 18 -3.41 -2.12 11.80
CA GLY A 18 -4.59 -2.95 11.64
C GLY A 18 -4.37 -4.21 10.80
N ASP A 19 -5.48 -4.89 10.55
CA ASP A 19 -5.58 -6.22 9.94
C ASP A 19 -5.80 -6.21 8.42
N CYS A 20 -5.42 -5.15 7.71
CA CYS A 20 -5.64 -5.09 6.26
C CYS A 20 -4.57 -5.90 5.51
N PRO A 21 -4.92 -7.05 4.88
CA PRO A 21 -3.92 -7.88 4.20
C PRO A 21 -3.29 -7.17 2.99
N PHE A 22 -4.04 -6.31 2.31
CA PHE A 22 -3.52 -5.51 1.20
C PHE A 22 -2.49 -4.49 1.68
N SER A 23 -2.69 -3.90 2.86
CA SER A 23 -1.70 -3.00 3.47
C SER A 23 -0.46 -3.76 3.88
N GLN A 24 -0.64 -4.92 4.51
CA GLN A 24 0.46 -5.79 4.92
C GLN A 24 1.32 -6.22 3.72
N ARG A 25 0.70 -6.57 2.58
CA ARG A 25 1.44 -6.90 1.35
C ARG A 25 2.40 -5.78 0.93
N VAL A 26 1.92 -4.53 0.90
CA VAL A 26 2.76 -3.38 0.51
C VAL A 26 3.86 -3.12 1.55
N LEU A 27 3.52 -3.19 2.85
CA LEU A 27 4.52 -3.02 3.93
C LEU A 27 5.62 -4.08 3.82
N LEU A 28 5.27 -5.36 3.61
CA LEU A 28 6.25 -6.43 3.41
C LEU A 28 7.13 -6.17 2.19
N THR A 29 6.57 -5.74 1.05
CA THR A 29 7.36 -5.40 -0.13
C THR A 29 8.35 -4.26 0.16
N LEU A 30 7.93 -3.23 0.92
CA LEU A 30 8.81 -2.12 1.29
C LEU A 30 9.94 -2.56 2.23
N GLU A 31 9.63 -3.37 3.25
CA GLU A 31 10.59 -3.91 4.20
C GLU A 31 11.62 -4.82 3.52
N GLU A 32 11.16 -5.78 2.71
CA GLU A 32 12.05 -6.75 2.04
C GLU A 32 12.95 -6.07 1.01
N LYS A 33 12.46 -5.01 0.34
CA LYS A 33 13.29 -4.15 -0.54
C LYS A 33 14.13 -3.12 0.23
N LYS A 34 13.99 -3.04 1.56
CA LYS A 34 14.69 -2.09 2.44
C LYS A 34 14.49 -0.63 2.01
N ILE A 35 13.29 -0.31 1.55
CA ILE A 35 12.93 1.04 1.11
C ILE A 35 12.53 1.85 2.34
N ALA A 36 13.05 3.06 2.50
CA ALA A 36 12.62 3.93 3.59
C ALA A 36 11.21 4.51 3.31
N TYR A 37 10.32 4.41 4.30
CA TYR A 37 8.96 4.94 4.21
C TYR A 37 8.43 5.46 5.56
N ASN A 38 7.40 6.29 5.49
CA ASN A 38 6.63 6.76 6.65
C ASN A 38 5.20 6.24 6.57
N THR A 39 4.72 5.69 7.68
CA THR A 39 3.38 5.09 7.78
C THR A 39 2.39 6.05 8.40
N HIS A 40 1.27 6.26 7.73
CA HIS A 40 0.09 6.95 8.23
C HIS A 40 -0.99 5.91 8.56
N LEU A 41 -1.24 5.70 9.85
CA LEU A 41 -2.31 4.83 10.34
C LEU A 41 -3.64 5.57 10.26
N ILE A 42 -4.66 4.96 9.63
CA ILE A 42 -6.00 5.54 9.56
C ILE A 42 -7.07 4.62 10.12
N ASP A 43 -7.98 5.18 10.90
CA ASP A 43 -9.25 4.54 11.19
C ASP A 43 -10.15 4.66 9.95
N VAL A 44 -10.42 3.53 9.29
CA VAL A 44 -11.27 3.49 8.09
C VAL A 44 -12.75 3.73 8.40
N SER A 45 -13.17 3.53 9.65
CA SER A 45 -14.52 3.83 10.16
C SER A 45 -14.67 5.32 10.49
N ASN A 46 -13.56 5.99 10.82
CA ASN A 46 -13.52 7.43 11.12
C ASN A 46 -12.37 8.13 10.38
N LYS A 47 -12.54 8.31 9.07
CA LYS A 47 -11.48 8.80 8.17
C LYS A 47 -11.16 10.28 8.47
N PRO A 48 -9.88 10.66 8.65
CA PRO A 48 -9.51 12.05 8.88
C PRO A 48 -9.71 12.90 7.61
N GLN A 49 -10.02 14.18 7.78
CA GLN A 49 -10.42 15.07 6.67
C GLN A 49 -9.35 15.16 5.56
N TRP A 50 -8.07 15.20 5.92
CA TRP A 50 -6.97 15.26 4.96
C TRP A 50 -6.94 14.01 4.06
N TYR A 51 -7.22 12.83 4.62
CA TYR A 51 -7.26 11.58 3.88
C TYR A 51 -8.53 11.48 3.02
N SER A 52 -9.66 11.98 3.52
CA SER A 52 -10.90 12.06 2.72
C SER A 52 -10.72 12.90 1.45
N LYS A 53 -9.91 13.97 1.48
CA LYS A 53 -9.56 14.76 0.28
C LYS A 53 -8.72 13.94 -0.71
N ILE A 54 -7.75 13.19 -0.23
CA ILE A 54 -6.94 12.28 -1.06
C ILE A 54 -7.84 11.21 -1.69
N ASN A 55 -8.68 10.56 -0.89
CA ASN A 55 -9.60 9.53 -1.37
C ASN A 55 -10.55 10.04 -2.44
N PHE A 56 -11.17 11.19 -2.23
CA PHE A 56 -12.08 11.78 -3.21
C PHE A 56 -11.42 11.96 -4.59
N ALA A 57 -10.12 12.26 -4.62
CA ALA A 57 -9.35 12.38 -5.86
C ALA A 57 -8.94 11.03 -6.49
N LEU A 58 -8.90 9.93 -5.71
CA LEU A 58 -8.41 8.62 -6.16
C LEU A 58 -9.51 7.59 -6.43
N SER A 59 -10.48 7.47 -5.51
CA SER A 59 -11.61 6.55 -5.60
C SER A 59 -12.65 6.89 -4.52
N PRO A 60 -13.96 6.90 -4.86
CA PRO A 60 -15.04 7.15 -3.89
C PRO A 60 -15.05 6.22 -2.68
N GLU A 61 -14.43 5.05 -2.78
CA GLU A 61 -14.50 3.98 -1.78
C GLU A 61 -13.55 4.20 -0.59
N GLY A 62 -12.55 5.08 -0.71
CA GLY A 62 -11.62 5.42 0.37
C GLY A 62 -10.87 4.21 0.95
N LYS A 63 -10.36 3.35 0.06
CA LYS A 63 -9.64 2.12 0.38
C LYS A 63 -8.16 2.35 0.69
N VAL A 64 -7.61 1.49 1.55
CA VAL A 64 -6.17 1.35 1.84
C VAL A 64 -5.66 0.01 1.30
N PRO A 65 -4.36 -0.12 0.97
CA PRO A 65 -3.31 0.90 1.10
C PRO A 65 -3.32 1.95 0.00
N VAL A 66 -2.67 3.08 0.28
CA VAL A 66 -2.33 4.12 -0.70
C VAL A 66 -0.89 4.56 -0.48
N VAL A 67 -0.07 4.62 -1.53
CA VAL A 67 1.33 5.07 -1.46
C VAL A 67 1.52 6.33 -2.29
N LYS A 68 2.35 7.26 -1.80
CA LYS A 68 2.72 8.48 -2.53
C LYS A 68 4.00 8.27 -3.32
N PHE A 69 3.88 8.22 -4.63
CA PHE A 69 5.01 8.20 -5.57
C PHE A 69 5.11 9.55 -6.28
N ASP A 70 6.27 10.20 -6.20
CA ASP A 70 6.57 11.46 -6.92
C ASP A 70 5.46 12.52 -6.76
N GLY A 71 4.90 12.64 -5.55
CA GLY A 71 3.83 13.59 -5.23
C GLY A 71 2.41 13.12 -5.58
N LYS A 72 2.26 11.99 -6.28
CA LYS A 72 0.97 11.41 -6.64
C LYS A 72 0.63 10.22 -5.74
N TRP A 73 -0.58 10.21 -5.18
CA TRP A 73 -1.08 9.07 -4.44
C TRP A 73 -1.58 7.98 -5.39
N VAL A 74 -1.22 6.73 -5.10
CA VAL A 74 -1.57 5.55 -5.90
C VAL A 74 -2.24 4.51 -4.99
N PRO A 75 -3.50 4.14 -5.26
CA PRO A 75 -4.20 3.06 -4.55
C PRO A 75 -3.92 1.69 -5.20
N ASN A 76 -4.56 0.65 -4.66
CA ASN A 76 -4.50 -0.75 -5.12
C ASN A 76 -3.14 -1.42 -4.89
N SER A 77 -3.11 -2.42 -4.01
CA SER A 77 -1.87 -3.12 -3.65
C SER A 77 -1.17 -3.77 -4.84
N ASP A 78 -1.90 -4.30 -5.84
CA ASP A 78 -1.29 -4.90 -7.03
C ASP A 78 -0.51 -3.87 -7.85
N VAL A 79 -1.12 -2.70 -8.07
CA VAL A 79 -0.50 -1.58 -8.79
C VAL A 79 0.69 -1.03 -8.01
N ILE A 80 0.53 -0.85 -6.69
CA ILE A 80 1.59 -0.34 -5.82
C ILE A 80 2.83 -1.25 -5.85
N VAL A 81 2.66 -2.57 -5.67
CA VAL A 81 3.82 -3.47 -5.69
C VAL A 81 4.44 -3.59 -7.08
N GLY A 82 3.65 -3.48 -8.15
CA GLY A 82 4.17 -3.39 -9.52
C GLY A 82 5.07 -2.17 -9.72
N ILE A 83 4.63 -0.99 -9.26
CA ILE A 83 5.46 0.23 -9.31
C ILE A 83 6.73 0.08 -8.45
N LEU A 84 6.62 -0.54 -7.27
CA LEU A 84 7.79 -0.80 -6.43
C LEU A 84 8.80 -1.73 -7.14
N GLU A 85 8.32 -2.76 -7.84
CA GLU A 85 9.17 -3.66 -8.62
C GLU A 85 9.84 -2.94 -9.81
N GLU A 86 9.10 -2.08 -10.50
CA GLU A 86 9.61 -1.27 -11.62
C GLU A 86 10.64 -0.21 -11.16
N LYS A 87 10.48 0.37 -9.97
CA LYS A 87 11.41 1.39 -9.46
C LYS A 87 12.60 0.82 -8.70
N TYR A 88 12.41 -0.32 -8.05
CA TYR A 88 13.39 -0.95 -7.14
C TYR A 88 13.56 -2.42 -7.54
N HIS A 89 14.39 -2.66 -8.54
CA HIS A 89 14.53 -3.96 -9.19
C HIS A 89 15.12 -5.06 -8.30
N GLU A 90 15.90 -4.71 -7.27
CA GLU A 90 16.60 -5.68 -6.42
C GLU A 90 16.19 -5.55 -4.95
N PRO A 91 15.89 -6.66 -4.25
CA PRO A 91 15.66 -8.00 -4.81
C PRO A 91 14.38 -8.05 -5.67
N SER A 92 14.37 -8.89 -6.70
CA SER A 92 13.17 -9.05 -7.54
C SER A 92 12.12 -9.96 -6.88
N PHE A 93 10.86 -9.52 -6.93
CA PHE A 93 9.70 -10.29 -6.46
C PHE A 93 8.73 -10.64 -7.59
N VAL A 94 9.17 -10.54 -8.85
CA VAL A 94 8.37 -11.03 -9.98
C VAL A 94 8.16 -12.53 -9.82
N THR A 95 6.90 -12.95 -9.69
CA THR A 95 6.56 -14.37 -9.71
C THR A 95 6.93 -14.96 -11.08
N PRO A 96 7.79 -15.99 -11.14
CA PRO A 96 8.13 -16.62 -12.41
C PRO A 96 6.86 -17.09 -13.15
N PRO A 97 6.78 -16.94 -14.49
CA PRO A 97 5.56 -17.22 -15.24
C PRO A 97 4.98 -18.62 -14.98
N GLN A 98 5.85 -19.61 -14.82
CA GLN A 98 5.50 -21.00 -14.48
C GLN A 98 4.77 -21.18 -13.13
N PHE A 99 4.79 -20.17 -12.27
CA PHE A 99 4.10 -20.14 -10.97
C PHE A 99 3.04 -19.01 -10.89
N SER A 100 2.78 -18.32 -12.01
CA SER A 100 1.96 -17.10 -12.04
C SER A 100 0.46 -17.34 -12.28
N SER A 101 0.03 -18.60 -12.47
CA SER A 101 -1.35 -18.87 -12.87
C SER A 101 -2.30 -18.99 -11.66
N LEU A 102 -3.33 -18.14 -11.63
CA LEU A 102 -4.47 -18.26 -10.70
C LEU A 102 -5.40 -19.44 -11.05
N TYR A 103 -5.29 -19.93 -12.28
CA TYR A 103 -5.98 -21.11 -12.79
C TYR A 103 -4.94 -21.92 -13.58
N GLY A 104 -4.84 -23.22 -13.31
CA GLY A 104 -3.90 -24.11 -13.99
C GLY A 104 -4.13 -24.19 -15.51
N PRO A 105 -3.28 -24.93 -16.25
CA PRO A 105 -3.56 -25.28 -17.64
C PRO A 105 -4.91 -26.00 -17.79
#